data_AF-C0L015-F1
#
_entry.id   AF-C0L015-F1
#
_cell.length_a   1.000
_cell.length_b   1.000
_cell.length_c   1.000
_cell.angle_alpha   90.00
_cell.angle_beta   90.00
_cell.angle_gamma   90.00
#
_symmetry.space_group_name_H-M   'P 1'
#
loop_
_entity.id
_entity.type
_entity.pdbx_description
1 polymer ?
#
loop_
_entity_poly.entity_id
_entity_poly.type
_entity_poly.pdbx_seq_one_letter_code
_entity_poly.pdbx_strand_id
1 'polypeptide(L)'
;KPTDRVILVFDHVRSEKRYSPASTFKIPHTLFALDAGAARDEFQVFRWDGIKRSFAAHNQDQDLRSQCGILLSGFMTICKKSGKKRVDAIFNIWETTFPKRKKIFF
;
A
#
# COMPACT_ATOMS: atom_id res chain seq x y z
N LYS A 1 -27.93 19.55 -9.73
CA LYS A 1 -28.43 18.60 -10.76
C LYS A 1 -27.95 17.21 -10.37
N PRO A 2 -28.82 16.21 -10.22
CA PRO A 2 -28.36 14.84 -10.10
C PRO A 2 -27.78 14.45 -11.47
N THR A 3 -26.48 14.17 -11.52
CA THR A 3 -25.84 13.57 -12.68
C THR A 3 -26.33 12.14 -12.80
N ASP A 4 -26.90 11.80 -13.95
CA ASP A 4 -27.28 10.43 -14.26
C ASP A 4 -26.01 9.58 -14.27
N ARG A 5 -25.90 8.59 -13.37
CA ARG A 5 -24.69 7.80 -13.20
C ARG A 5 -24.71 6.63 -14.19
N VAL A 6 -24.14 6.85 -15.37
CA VAL A 6 -23.91 5.78 -16.34
C VAL A 6 -22.67 4.99 -15.92
N ILE A 7 -22.80 3.68 -15.74
CA ILE A 7 -21.69 2.75 -15.48
C ILE A 7 -21.40 1.97 -16.77
N LEU A 8 -20.16 2.03 -17.25
CA LEU A 8 -19.70 1.28 -18.41
C LEU A 8 -18.89 0.08 -17.94
N VAL A 9 -19.28 -1.13 -18.35
CA VAL A 9 -18.61 -2.39 -17.96
C VAL A 9 -18.30 -3.21 -19.21
N PHE A 10 -17.06 -3.70 -19.29
CA PHE A 10 -16.64 -4.67 -20.29
C PHE A 10 -16.25 -5.97 -19.58
N ASP A 11 -16.74 -7.12 -20.06
CA ASP A 11 -16.58 -8.44 -19.44
C ASP A 11 -17.10 -8.50 -17.99
N HIS A 12 -18.43 -8.55 -17.85
CA HIS A 12 -19.14 -8.51 -16.57
C HIS A 12 -18.72 -9.65 -15.62
N VAL A 13 -18.64 -10.88 -16.13
CA VAL A 13 -18.29 -12.07 -15.32
C VAL A 13 -16.90 -11.92 -14.70
N ARG A 14 -15.94 -11.37 -15.44
CA ARG A 14 -14.62 -11.08 -14.89
C ARG A 14 -14.64 -9.92 -13.91
N SER A 15 -15.44 -8.87 -14.18
CA SER A 15 -15.51 -7.68 -13.32
C SER A 15 -16.01 -7.98 -11.90
N GLU A 16 -16.88 -8.97 -11.74
CA GLU A 16 -17.40 -9.40 -10.43
C GLU A 16 -16.43 -10.30 -9.66
N LYS A 17 -15.43 -10.87 -10.34
CA LYS A 17 -14.46 -11.78 -9.72
C LYS A 17 -13.43 -10.99 -8.92
N ARG A 18 -13.30 -11.32 -7.63
CA ARG A 18 -12.30 -10.72 -6.74
C ARG A 18 -10.89 -11.25 -7.05
N TYR A 19 -9.94 -10.34 -7.19
CA TYR A 19 -8.52 -10.62 -7.33
C TYR A 19 -7.72 -10.04 -6.16
N SER A 20 -6.51 -10.53 -5.96
CA SER A 20 -5.59 -9.89 -5.02
C SER A 20 -5.23 -8.49 -5.55
N PRO A 21 -5.38 -7.43 -4.73
CA PRO A 21 -5.08 -6.07 -5.15
C PRO A 21 -3.58 -5.84 -5.42
N ALA A 22 -2.69 -6.70 -4.90
CA ALA A 22 -1.25 -6.56 -5.09
C ALA A 22 -0.78 -5.11 -4.83
N SER A 23 -0.16 -4.46 -5.82
CA SER A 23 0.34 -3.09 -5.69
C SER A 23 -0.75 -2.03 -5.56
N THR A 24 -2.01 -2.27 -5.96
CA THR A 24 -3.10 -1.29 -5.84
C THR A 24 -3.56 -1.10 -4.39
N PHE A 25 -3.23 -2.05 -3.49
CA PHE A 25 -3.51 -1.93 -2.06
C PHE A 25 -2.72 -0.79 -1.38
N LYS A 26 -1.67 -0.25 -2.03
CA LYS A 26 -0.97 0.94 -1.52
C LYS A 26 -1.89 2.14 -1.36
N ILE A 27 -2.92 2.28 -2.19
CA ILE A 27 -3.88 3.39 -2.12
C ILE A 27 -4.63 3.41 -0.78
N PRO A 28 -5.42 2.38 -0.42
CA PRO A 28 -6.14 2.38 0.86
C PRO A 28 -5.17 2.42 2.05
N HIS A 29 -4.01 1.78 1.95
CA HIS A 29 -3.06 1.81 3.05
C HIS A 29 -2.46 3.19 3.30
N THR A 30 -2.10 3.95 2.27
CA THR A 30 -1.61 5.32 2.44
C THR A 30 -2.68 6.18 3.10
N LEU A 31 -3.96 6.02 2.72
CA LEU A 31 -5.08 6.69 3.37
C LEU A 31 -5.16 6.32 4.86
N PHE A 32 -4.99 5.06 5.22
CA PHE A 32 -4.99 4.63 6.62
C PHE A 32 -3.78 5.14 7.40
N ALA A 33 -2.62 5.24 6.77
CA ALA A 33 -1.42 5.79 7.40
C ALA A 33 -1.59 7.29 7.70
N LEU A 34 -2.22 8.04 6.79
CA LEU A 34 -2.56 9.45 6.99
C LEU A 34 -3.64 9.61 8.07
N ASP A 35 -4.73 8.83 8.01
CA ASP A 35 -5.83 8.88 8.99
C ASP A 35 -5.37 8.53 10.41
N ALA A 36 -4.52 7.51 10.55
CA ALA A 36 -3.93 7.16 11.83
C ALA A 36 -2.86 8.18 12.29
N GLY A 37 -2.47 9.14 11.45
CA GLY A 37 -1.36 10.06 11.66
C GLY A 37 0.01 9.39 11.74
N ALA A 38 0.15 8.19 11.17
CA ALA A 38 1.42 7.49 11.00
C ALA A 38 2.31 8.19 9.97
N ALA A 39 1.68 8.82 8.98
CA ALA A 39 2.29 9.81 8.10
C ALA A 39 1.59 11.16 8.31
N ARG A 40 2.35 12.25 8.27
CA ARG A 40 1.88 13.64 8.39
C ARG A 40 1.32 14.13 7.05
N ASP A 41 2.08 13.92 6.00
CA ASP A 41 1.81 14.40 4.64
C ASP A 41 2.58 13.55 3.62
N GLU A 42 2.37 13.82 2.34
CA GLU A 42 3.02 13.13 1.24
C GLU A 42 4.53 13.37 1.13
N PHE A 43 5.06 14.39 1.82
CA PHE A 43 6.47 14.80 1.81
C PHE A 43 7.25 14.26 3.02
N GLN A 44 6.58 13.56 3.93
CA GLN A 44 7.26 12.95 5.07
C GLN A 44 8.29 11.93 4.57
N VAL A 45 9.55 12.19 4.88
CA VAL A 45 10.67 11.32 4.51
C VAL A 45 10.78 10.16 5.50
N PHE A 46 10.64 8.96 4.99
CA PHE A 46 10.92 7.70 5.66
C PHE A 46 12.34 7.27 5.33
N ARG A 47 13.23 7.45 6.32
CA ARG A 47 14.64 7.07 6.18
C ARG A 47 14.82 5.58 5.94
N TRP A 48 15.66 5.26 4.96
CA TRP A 48 16.09 3.91 4.64
C TRP A 48 16.77 3.26 5.84
N ASP A 49 16.56 1.95 5.98
CA ASP A 49 17.08 1.13 7.08
C ASP A 49 18.50 0.60 6.82
N GLY A 50 19.10 0.94 5.67
CA GLY A 50 20.42 0.46 5.28
C GLY A 50 20.42 -0.99 4.76
N ILE A 51 19.26 -1.65 4.71
CA ILE A 51 19.16 -3.03 4.23
C ILE A 51 19.01 -3.03 2.72
N LYS A 52 20.01 -3.61 2.04
CA LYS A 52 20.04 -3.70 0.58
C LYS A 52 19.04 -4.74 0.09
N ARG A 53 18.07 -4.29 -0.70
CA ARG A 53 17.03 -5.08 -1.36
C ARG A 53 17.36 -5.27 -2.84
N SER A 54 16.71 -6.27 -3.46
CA SER A 54 16.90 -6.64 -4.86
C SER A 54 16.56 -5.52 -5.84
N PHE A 55 15.59 -4.67 -5.50
CA PHE A 55 15.21 -3.53 -6.33
C PHE A 55 15.91 -2.25 -5.87
N ALA A 56 16.79 -1.72 -6.72
CA ALA A 56 17.69 -0.62 -6.38
C ALA A 56 16.95 0.64 -5.90
N ALA A 57 15.78 0.97 -6.47
CA ALA A 57 15.04 2.18 -6.10
C ALA A 57 14.44 2.13 -4.68
N HIS A 58 14.49 0.99 -3.99
CA HIS A 58 14.08 0.86 -2.59
C HIS A 58 15.21 1.12 -1.59
N ASN A 59 16.46 1.18 -2.06
CA ASN A 59 17.64 1.32 -1.21
C ASN A 59 18.01 2.80 -1.01
N GLN A 60 17.01 3.62 -0.74
CA GLN A 60 17.15 5.07 -0.55
C GLN A 60 15.96 5.58 0.26
N ASP A 61 16.09 6.77 0.84
CA ASP A 61 15.01 7.44 1.56
C ASP A 61 13.78 7.63 0.66
N GLN A 62 12.59 7.47 1.21
CA GLN A 62 11.32 7.53 0.45
C GLN A 62 10.34 8.50 1.09
N ASP A 63 9.48 9.11 0.29
CA ASP A 63 8.26 9.78 0.75
C ASP A 63 7.03 9.03 0.20
N LEU A 64 5.80 9.43 0.58
CA LEU A 64 4.60 8.72 0.11
C LEU A 64 4.39 8.86 -1.41
N ARG A 65 4.90 9.95 -2.00
CA ARG A 65 4.78 10.26 -3.42
C ARG A 65 5.67 9.33 -4.26
N SER A 66 6.95 9.22 -3.91
CA SER A 66 7.91 8.32 -4.53
C SER A 66 7.47 6.87 -4.36
N GLN A 67 6.89 6.54 -3.21
CA GLN A 67 6.45 5.19 -2.89
C GLN A 67 5.19 4.74 -3.65
N CYS A 68 4.28 5.65 -4.00
CA CYS A 68 3.18 5.32 -4.92
C CYS A 68 3.67 5.06 -6.34
N GLY A 69 4.72 5.78 -6.77
CA GLY A 69 5.35 5.58 -8.08
C GLY A 69 6.25 4.35 -8.17
N ILE A 70 6.86 3.93 -7.04
CA ILE A 70 7.84 2.86 -7.00
C ILE A 70 7.21 1.57 -6.46
N LEU A 71 7.19 0.53 -7.31
CA LEU A 71 6.64 -0.77 -6.95
C LEU A 71 7.49 -1.47 -5.85
N LEU A 72 6.92 -1.60 -4.65
CA LEU A 72 6.89 -2.83 -3.83
C LEU A 72 8.03 -3.18 -2.82
N SER A 73 8.63 -2.26 -2.05
CA SER A 73 9.29 -2.73 -0.79
C SER A 73 9.45 -1.70 0.33
N GLY A 74 9.29 -0.39 0.06
CA GLY A 74 9.37 0.62 1.13
C GLY A 74 8.24 0.56 2.17
N PHE A 75 7.20 -0.25 1.91
CA PHE A 75 5.94 -0.26 2.67
C PHE A 75 6.09 -0.80 4.10
N MET A 76 6.97 -1.80 4.27
CA MET A 76 7.21 -2.45 5.57
C MET A 76 7.86 -1.52 6.59
N THR A 77 8.64 -0.54 6.14
CA THR A 77 9.42 0.33 7.02
C THR A 77 8.53 1.34 7.72
N ILE A 78 7.43 1.77 7.09
CA ILE A 78 6.47 2.72 7.66
C ILE A 78 5.64 2.04 8.74
N CYS A 79 5.09 0.86 8.46
CA CYS A 79 4.26 0.14 9.45
C CYS A 79 5.05 -0.16 10.73
N LYS A 80 6.27 -0.71 10.59
CA LYS A 80 7.14 -1.02 11.73
C LYS A 80 7.59 0.21 12.53
N LYS A 81 7.84 1.35 11.87
CA LYS A 81 8.26 2.59 12.56
C LYS A 81 7.09 3.36 13.18
N SER A 82 5.87 3.17 12.70
CA SER A 82 4.73 3.97 13.15
C SER A 82 4.27 3.59 14.56
N GLY A 83 4.47 2.35 15.01
CA GLY A 83 4.07 1.90 16.36
C GLY A 83 2.58 2.08 16.66
N LYS A 84 1.77 2.40 15.64
CA LYS A 84 0.34 2.70 15.78
C LYS A 84 -0.45 1.43 15.53
N LYS A 85 -1.02 0.90 16.61
CA LYS A 85 -1.87 -0.30 16.64
C LYS A 85 -2.90 -0.37 15.51
N ARG A 86 -3.43 0.77 15.04
CA ARG A 86 -4.42 0.84 13.95
C ARG A 86 -3.84 0.48 12.57
N VAL A 87 -2.62 0.92 12.25
CA VAL A 87 -1.95 0.59 10.97
C VAL A 87 -1.51 -0.88 10.99
N ASP A 88 -0.99 -1.34 12.12
CA ASP A 88 -0.61 -2.75 12.31
C ASP A 88 -1.81 -3.69 12.26
N ALA A 89 -2.97 -3.28 12.79
CA ALA A 89 -4.21 -4.05 12.69
C ALA A 89 -4.68 -4.19 11.24
N ILE A 90 -4.61 -3.11 10.44
CA ILE A 90 -5.00 -3.14 9.02
C ILE A 90 -4.00 -3.97 8.20
N PHE A 91 -2.72 -3.87 8.51
CA PHE A 91 -1.69 -4.71 7.91
C PHE A 91 -1.91 -6.19 8.26
N ASN A 92 -2.22 -6.50 9.52
CA ASN A 92 -2.54 -7.86 9.95
C ASN A 92 -3.82 -8.40 9.30
N ILE A 93 -4.86 -7.56 9.11
CA ILE A 93 -6.05 -7.93 8.33
C ILE A 93 -5.66 -8.27 6.89
N TRP A 94 -4.77 -7.49 6.26
CA TRP A 94 -4.30 -7.80 4.91
C TRP A 94 -3.47 -9.10 4.84
N GLU A 95 -2.52 -9.28 5.76
CA GLU A 95 -1.68 -10.48 5.89
C GLU A 95 -2.49 -11.76 6.13
N THR A 96 -3.52 -11.68 6.97
CA THR A 96 -4.44 -12.80 7.26
C THR A 96 -5.40 -13.08 6.12
N THR A 97 -5.80 -12.05 5.36
CA THR A 97 -6.69 -12.20 4.20
C THR A 97 -5.96 -12.80 2.98
N PHE A 98 -4.64 -12.62 2.86
CA PHE A 98 -3.85 -13.10 1.70
C PHE A 98 -2.59 -13.91 2.08
N PRO A 99 -2.71 -15.05 2.79
CA PRO A 99 -1.56 -15.75 3.37
C PRO A 99 -0.63 -16.43 2.35
N LYS A 100 -1.14 -16.81 1.17
CA LYS A 100 -0.39 -17.63 0.18
C LYS A 100 0.57 -16.85 -0.73
N ARG A 101 0.66 -15.51 -0.63
CA ARG A 101 1.51 -14.69 -1.51
C ARG A 101 2.66 -13.97 -0.80
N LYS A 102 3.02 -14.41 0.41
CA LYS A 102 4.19 -13.94 1.17
C LYS A 102 5.55 -14.14 0.48
N LYS A 103 5.64 -14.90 -0.61
CA LYS A 103 6.90 -15.17 -1.32
C LYS A 103 7.10 -14.44 -2.64
N ILE A 104 6.04 -13.87 -3.21
CA ILE A 104 6.11 -13.24 -4.54
C ILE A 104 6.36 -11.73 -4.41
N PHE A 105 6.09 -11.18 -3.23
CA PHE A 105 6.11 -9.74 -2.98
C PHE A 105 7.05 -9.30 -1.85
N PHE A 106 7.85 -10.22 -1.29
CA PHE A 106 8.77 -10.02 -0.17
C PHE A 106 10.18 -10.45 -0.56
#